data_AF-A0A0D2G0Z6-F1
#
_entry.id   AF-A0A0D2G0Z6-F1
#
_cell.length_a   1.000
_cell.length_b   1.000
_cell.length_c   1.000
_cell.angle_alpha   90.00
_cell.angle_beta   90.00
_cell.angle_gamma   90.00
#
_symmetry.space_group_name_H-M   'P 1'
#
loop_
_entity.id
_entity.type
_entity.pdbx_description
1 polymer ?
#
loop_
_entity_poly.entity_id
_entity_poly.type
_entity_poly.pdbx_seq_one_letter_code
_entity_poly.pdbx_strand_id
1 'polypeptide(L)'
;MYAITIVAIWTTALLGISSANPIIRKSINHDYLKPRSPLTNAAIAVSAEDWPTNVVFVGGSQSYGMWVPTDGAWYDLGNIECLGLPANAIGDCNDVTINQIGVVAGYGPCRFVGNAGYSATIPGDPGDGYYTVGPPQNILSAACGPA
;
A
#
# COMPACT_ATOMS: atom_id res chain seq x y z
N MET A 1 40.88 -17.62 -34.45
CA MET A 1 40.54 -16.59 -33.44
C MET A 1 39.40 -15.65 -33.88
N TYR A 2 38.59 -16.00 -34.89
CA TYR A 2 37.45 -15.19 -35.34
C TYR A 2 36.06 -15.74 -34.95
N ALA A 3 35.99 -16.98 -34.46
CA ALA A 3 34.73 -17.60 -34.05
C ALA A 3 34.23 -17.11 -32.69
N ILE A 4 35.13 -16.69 -31.79
CA ILE A 4 34.81 -16.30 -30.42
C ILE A 4 34.19 -14.90 -30.36
N THR A 5 34.57 -14.01 -31.29
CA THR A 5 34.02 -12.65 -31.38
C THR A 5 32.60 -12.60 -31.93
N ILE A 6 32.19 -13.57 -32.76
CA ILE A 6 30.83 -13.61 -33.32
C ILE A 6 29.82 -14.06 -32.26
N VAL A 7 30.19 -14.99 -31.37
CA VAL A 7 29.30 -15.50 -30.30
C VAL A 7 28.96 -14.42 -29.27
N ALA A 8 29.90 -13.51 -28.97
CA ALA A 8 29.69 -12.43 -28.00
C ALA A 8 28.69 -11.36 -28.47
N ILE A 9 28.50 -11.20 -29.79
CA ILE A 9 27.56 -10.23 -30.37
C ILE A 9 26.11 -10.75 -30.30
N TRP A 10 25.91 -12.08 -30.32
CA TRP A 10 24.57 -12.67 -30.24
C TRP A 10 24.00 -12.68 -28.81
N THR A 11 24.85 -12.70 -27.78
CA THR A 11 24.38 -12.73 -26.39
C THR A 11 23.85 -11.38 -25.88
N THR A 12 24.29 -10.26 -26.45
CA THR A 12 23.81 -8.92 -26.05
C THR A 12 22.49 -8.52 -26.73
N ALA A 13 22.07 -9.23 -27.78
CA ALA A 13 20.79 -8.99 -28.47
C ALA A 13 19.59 -9.68 -27.81
N LEU A 14 19.83 -10.62 -26.89
CA LEU A 14 18.79 -11.43 -26.21
C LEU A 14 18.35 -10.88 -24.85
N LEU A 15 19.01 -9.83 -24.35
CA LEU A 15 18.67 -9.21 -23.06
C LEU A 15 17.73 -8.03 -23.26
N GLY A 16 16.44 -8.36 -23.34
CA GLY A 16 15.41 -7.63 -22.61
C GLY A 16 14.90 -6.34 -23.25
N ILE A 17 14.11 -6.47 -24.31
CA ILE A 17 13.06 -5.50 -24.60
C ILE A 17 11.92 -5.78 -23.60
N SER A 18 12.04 -5.30 -22.36
CA SER A 18 10.88 -5.22 -21.48
C SER A 18 9.98 -4.13 -22.03
N SER A 19 8.93 -4.49 -22.77
CA SER A 19 7.89 -3.54 -23.11
C SER A 19 7.22 -3.10 -21.80
N ALA A 20 7.45 -1.85 -21.41
CA ALA A 20 6.63 -1.20 -20.40
C ALA A 20 5.20 -1.21 -20.93
N ASN A 21 4.36 -2.09 -20.39
CA ASN A 21 2.92 -1.98 -20.61
C ASN A 21 2.52 -0.57 -20.17
N PRO A 22 1.71 0.18 -20.94
CA PRO A 22 1.21 1.44 -20.47
C PRO A 22 0.47 1.20 -19.16
N ILE A 23 0.88 1.87 -18.09
CA ILE A 23 0.14 1.90 -16.84
C ILE A 23 -1.21 2.51 -17.19
N ILE A 24 -2.23 1.66 -17.31
CA ILE A 24 -3.62 2.10 -17.41
C ILE A 24 -3.94 2.72 -16.07
N ARG A 25 -3.75 4.04 -15.95
CA ARG A 25 -4.26 4.79 -14.82
C ARG A 25 -5.77 4.73 -14.92
N LYS A 26 -6.36 3.84 -14.11
CA LYS A 26 -7.80 3.83 -13.86
C LYS A 26 -8.15 5.24 -13.39
N SER A 27 -8.88 5.97 -14.22
CA SER A 27 -9.39 7.29 -13.89
C SER A 27 -10.05 7.22 -12.51
N ILE A 28 -9.59 8.08 -11.59
CA ILE A 28 -10.14 8.15 -10.24
C ILE A 28 -11.59 8.61 -10.40
N ASN A 29 -12.53 7.73 -10.10
CA ASN A 29 -13.94 8.08 -10.15
C ASN A 29 -14.23 9.03 -8.98
N HIS A 30 -14.52 10.28 -9.30
CA HIS A 30 -14.82 11.34 -8.34
C HIS A 30 -15.97 10.97 -7.38
N ASP A 31 -16.92 10.13 -7.82
CA ASP A 31 -18.05 9.69 -7.02
C ASP A 31 -17.67 8.69 -5.92
N TYR A 32 -16.46 8.13 -5.98
CA TYR A 32 -15.92 7.23 -4.97
C TYR A 32 -15.05 7.94 -3.93
N LEU A 33 -14.91 9.27 -4.00
CA LEU A 33 -14.20 10.06 -2.99
C LEU A 33 -15.14 10.31 -1.80
N LYS A 34 -15.13 9.41 -0.83
CA LYS A 34 -15.91 9.58 0.40
C LYS A 34 -15.21 10.57 1.34
N PRO A 35 -15.97 11.44 2.06
CA PRO A 35 -15.42 12.30 3.09
C PRO A 35 -14.66 11.47 4.13
N ARG A 36 -13.35 11.72 4.27
CA ARG A 36 -12.49 10.95 5.19
C ARG A 36 -12.86 11.29 6.63
N SER A 37 -13.20 10.28 7.42
CA SER A 37 -13.28 10.44 8.89
C SER A 37 -11.93 10.79 9.48
N PRO A 38 -11.87 11.41 10.68
CA PRO A 38 -10.63 11.94 11.23
C PRO A 38 -9.64 10.81 11.56
N LEU A 39 -8.81 10.46 10.59
CA LEU A 39 -7.56 9.73 10.76
C LEU A 39 -6.48 10.80 10.84
N THR A 40 -6.18 11.29 12.04
CA THR A 40 -5.17 12.35 12.13
C THR A 40 -3.80 11.76 11.86
N ASN A 41 -3.31 11.98 10.64
CA ASN A 41 -2.03 12.62 10.38
C ASN A 41 -2.21 13.57 9.20
N ALA A 42 -2.44 14.86 9.53
CA ALA A 42 -2.87 15.92 8.61
C ALA A 42 -2.06 16.01 7.32
N ALA A 43 -0.79 15.60 7.33
CA ALA A 43 0.06 15.54 6.15
C ALA A 43 -0.45 14.53 5.09
N ILE A 44 -0.93 13.34 5.48
CA ILE A 44 -1.49 12.34 4.54
C ILE A 44 -2.84 12.81 3.99
N ALA A 45 -3.59 13.57 4.79
CA ALA A 45 -4.83 14.19 4.33
C ALA A 45 -4.58 15.30 3.30
N VAL A 46 -3.45 16.02 3.38
CA VAL A 46 -3.05 17.03 2.39
C VAL A 46 -2.48 16.38 1.13
N SER A 47 -1.70 15.29 1.25
CA SER A 47 -1.21 14.51 0.10
C SER A 47 -2.27 13.59 -0.52
N ALA A 48 -3.50 13.60 0.01
CA ALA A 48 -4.61 12.73 -0.40
C ALA A 48 -5.01 12.84 -1.87
N GLU A 49 -4.84 14.04 -2.43
CA GLU A 49 -5.20 14.41 -3.80
C GLU A 49 -4.23 13.78 -4.80
N ASP A 50 -2.95 13.65 -4.41
CA ASP A 50 -1.90 13.03 -5.21
C ASP A 50 -1.67 11.55 -4.86
N TRP A 51 -2.08 11.11 -3.66
CA TRP A 51 -1.91 9.75 -3.14
C TRP A 51 -3.22 9.17 -2.57
N PRO A 52 -3.93 8.31 -3.32
CA PRO A 52 -5.17 7.71 -2.82
C PRO A 52 -4.89 6.90 -1.57
N THR A 53 -5.68 7.14 -0.52
CA THR A 53 -5.47 6.52 0.79
C THR A 53 -6.80 6.07 1.37
N ASN A 54 -6.92 4.79 1.70
CA ASN A 54 -8.00 4.25 2.53
C ASN A 54 -7.50 3.52 3.78
N VAL A 55 -6.21 3.22 3.86
CA VAL A 55 -5.56 2.68 5.06
C VAL A 55 -4.37 3.56 5.41
N VAL A 56 -4.23 3.86 6.70
CA VAL A 56 -3.09 4.58 7.26
C VAL A 56 -2.39 3.70 8.28
N PHE A 57 -1.12 3.44 8.06
CA PHE A 57 -0.25 2.81 9.05
C PHE A 57 0.55 3.87 9.81
N VAL A 58 0.84 3.58 11.07
CA VAL A 58 1.77 4.36 11.91
C VAL A 58 2.90 3.42 12.31
N GLY A 59 4.13 3.80 11.96
CA GLY A 59 5.35 3.08 12.31
C GLY A 59 6.37 4.05 12.91
N GLY A 60 6.70 3.86 14.19
CA GLY A 60 7.57 4.79 14.92
C GLY A 60 7.01 6.23 14.91
N SER A 61 7.76 7.16 14.34
CA SER A 61 7.37 8.57 14.19
C SER A 61 6.79 8.94 12.81
N GLN A 62 6.63 7.95 11.93
CA GLN A 62 6.15 8.16 10.56
C GLN A 62 4.75 7.57 10.37
N SER A 63 4.06 8.10 9.36
CA SER A 63 2.82 7.49 8.87
C SER A 63 2.88 7.19 7.41
N TYR A 64 2.23 6.10 7.05
CA TYR A 64 2.27 5.51 5.72
C TYR A 64 0.85 5.42 5.19
N GLY A 65 0.57 6.15 4.11
CA GLY A 65 -0.72 6.09 3.43
C GLY A 65 -0.68 5.08 2.29
N MET A 66 -1.73 4.26 2.16
CA MET A 66 -1.87 3.33 1.03
C MET A 66 -3.33 3.14 0.63
N TRP A 67 -3.50 2.54 -0.55
CA TRP A 67 -4.79 2.12 -1.06
C TRP A 67 -4.86 0.59 -1.19
N VAL A 68 -5.81 -0.02 -0.46
CA VAL A 68 -6.17 -1.43 -0.60
C VAL A 68 -7.51 -1.52 -1.33
N PRO A 69 -7.64 -2.27 -2.44
CA PRO A 69 -8.92 -2.43 -3.11
C PRO A 69 -10.00 -3.01 -2.18
N THR A 70 -11.23 -2.52 -2.33
CA THR A 70 -12.35 -2.83 -1.44
C THR A 70 -13.28 -3.92 -1.99
N ASP A 71 -12.73 -4.89 -2.70
CA ASP A 71 -13.48 -5.99 -3.35
C ASP A 71 -13.52 -7.27 -2.51
N GLY A 72 -13.02 -7.22 -1.27
CA GLY A 72 -12.95 -8.36 -0.35
C GLY A 72 -11.77 -9.31 -0.62
N ALA A 73 -11.01 -9.10 -1.71
CA ALA A 73 -9.87 -9.95 -2.03
C ALA A 73 -8.67 -9.64 -1.13
N TRP A 74 -7.83 -10.65 -0.91
CA TRP A 74 -6.55 -10.48 -0.22
C TRP A 74 -5.49 -9.95 -1.16
N TYR A 75 -4.80 -8.90 -0.72
CA TYR A 75 -3.66 -8.31 -1.40
C TYR A 75 -2.41 -8.46 -0.55
N ASP A 76 -1.32 -8.84 -1.21
CA ASP A 76 0.02 -8.80 -0.64
C ASP A 76 0.50 -7.34 -0.59
N LEU A 77 0.82 -6.85 0.60
CA LEU A 77 1.28 -5.49 0.82
C LEU A 77 2.70 -5.26 0.30
N GLY A 78 3.44 -6.31 -0.08
CA GLY A 78 4.68 -6.19 -0.86
C GLY A 78 4.47 -5.80 -2.32
N ASN A 79 3.23 -5.82 -2.83
CA ASN A 79 2.88 -5.33 -4.16
C ASN A 79 2.12 -3.99 -4.11
N ILE A 80 2.03 -3.37 -2.93
CA ILE A 80 1.37 -2.07 -2.73
C ILE A 80 2.42 -1.10 -2.20
N GLU A 81 2.55 0.04 -2.88
CA GLU A 81 3.41 1.13 -2.43
C GLU A 81 2.73 1.95 -1.34
N CYS A 82 3.53 2.39 -0.37
CA CYS A 82 3.15 3.24 0.75
C CYS A 82 3.89 4.58 0.65
N LEU A 83 3.16 5.69 0.84
CA LEU A 83 3.75 7.01 1.01
C LEU A 83 4.01 7.29 2.50
N GLY A 84 5.28 7.29 2.89
CA GLY A 84 5.77 7.64 4.21
C GLY A 84 5.96 9.16 4.39
N LEU A 85 5.26 9.73 5.36
CA LEU A 85 5.37 11.14 5.76
C LEU A 85 5.99 11.28 7.16
N PRO A 86 6.72 12.38 7.43
CA PRO A 86 6.93 13.57 6.57
C PRO A 86 8.07 13.45 5.55
N ALA A 87 8.76 12.31 5.47
CA ALA A 87 9.93 12.14 4.61
C ALA A 87 9.62 12.15 3.10
N ASN A 88 8.34 12.04 2.70
CA ASN A 88 7.91 11.84 1.32
C ASN A 88 8.60 10.63 0.66
N ALA A 89 8.77 9.55 1.42
CA ALA A 89 9.40 8.32 0.95
C ALA A 89 8.34 7.37 0.40
N ILE A 90 8.64 6.71 -0.73
CA ILE A 90 7.78 5.69 -1.32
C ILE A 90 8.52 4.35 -1.25
N GLY A 91 7.82 3.30 -0.83
CA GLY A 91 8.34 1.93 -0.78
C GLY A 91 7.23 0.93 -0.46
N ASP A 92 7.58 -0.34 -0.41
CA ASP A 92 6.62 -1.43 -0.21
C ASP A 92 6.01 -1.36 1.20
N CYS A 93 4.68 -1.53 1.28
CA CYS A 93 3.95 -1.38 2.53
C CYS A 93 4.24 -2.46 3.58
N ASN A 94 4.79 -3.60 3.16
CA ASN A 94 5.16 -4.70 4.07
C ASN A 94 6.56 -4.54 4.69
N ASP A 95 7.41 -3.63 4.21
CA ASP A 95 8.78 -3.45 4.70
C ASP A 95 8.83 -2.63 6.01
N VAL A 96 7.73 -1.97 6.37
CA VAL A 96 7.64 -1.10 7.54
C VAL A 96 7.08 -1.83 8.76
N THR A 97 7.70 -1.59 9.92
CA THR A 97 7.18 -2.07 11.21
C THR A 97 6.04 -1.17 11.66
N ILE A 98 4.86 -1.76 11.87
CA ILE A 98 3.63 -1.02 12.16
C ILE A 98 3.26 -1.16 13.63
N ASN A 99 2.98 -0.03 14.25
CA ASN A 99 2.46 0.10 15.62
C ASN A 99 0.95 0.26 15.64
N GLN A 100 0.38 0.94 14.65
CA GLN A 100 -1.05 1.21 14.59
C GLN A 100 -1.58 1.24 13.16
N ILE A 101 -2.85 0.89 13.00
CA ILE A 101 -3.56 0.88 11.72
C ILE A 101 -4.85 1.66 11.87
N GLY A 102 -5.15 2.53 10.91
CA GLY A 102 -6.42 3.21 10.78
C GLY A 102 -7.02 2.99 9.39
N VAL A 103 -8.35 2.89 9.31
CA VAL A 103 -9.10 2.69 8.06
C VAL A 103 -10.03 3.87 7.85
N VAL A 104 -10.01 4.44 6.64
CA VAL A 104 -10.84 5.59 6.27
C VAL A 104 -12.30 5.15 6.22
N ALA A 105 -13.19 5.99 6.75
CA ALA A 105 -14.59 5.65 6.85
C ALA A 105 -15.24 5.27 5.51
N GLY A 106 -15.99 4.17 5.52
CA GLY A 106 -16.70 3.67 4.36
C GLY A 106 -15.84 2.90 3.35
N TYR A 107 -14.59 2.59 3.69
CA TYR A 107 -13.71 1.65 2.96
C TYR A 107 -13.42 0.36 3.74
N GLY A 108 -13.91 0.26 4.98
CA GLY A 108 -13.85 -0.98 5.76
C GLY A 108 -15.13 -1.83 5.63
N PRO A 109 -15.18 -3.00 6.30
CA PRO A 109 -14.14 -3.51 7.18
C PRO A 109 -12.88 -3.94 6.40
N CYS A 110 -11.71 -3.74 6.99
CA CYS A 110 -10.44 -4.23 6.47
C CYS A 110 -9.82 -5.26 7.41
N ARG A 111 -9.42 -6.40 6.85
CA ARG A 111 -8.74 -7.49 7.53
C ARG A 111 -7.25 -7.40 7.26
N PHE A 112 -6.43 -7.62 8.27
CA PHE A 112 -4.97 -7.54 8.17
C PHE A 112 -4.33 -8.81 8.75
N VAL A 113 -3.19 -9.20 8.17
CA VAL A 113 -2.33 -10.27 8.71
C VAL A 113 -0.89 -9.78 8.78
N GLY A 114 -0.25 -9.95 9.94
CA GLY A 114 1.16 -9.60 10.18
C GLY A 114 2.09 -10.80 10.28
N ASN A 115 3.39 -10.54 10.22
CA ASN A 115 4.42 -11.59 10.20
C ASN A 115 4.66 -12.29 11.55
N ALA A 116 4.25 -11.68 12.67
CA ALA A 116 4.34 -12.24 14.01
C ALA A 116 2.97 -12.73 14.53
N GLY A 117 2.08 -13.15 13.61
CA GLY A 117 0.79 -13.74 13.93
C GLY A 117 -0.32 -12.72 14.26
N TYR A 118 -0.10 -11.42 14.05
CA TYR A 118 -1.17 -10.44 14.14
C TYR A 118 -2.26 -10.74 13.12
N SER A 119 -3.51 -10.73 13.57
CA SER A 119 -4.67 -10.72 12.69
C SER A 119 -5.78 -9.90 13.33
N ALA A 120 -6.33 -8.95 12.58
CA ALA A 120 -7.40 -8.09 13.05
C ALA A 120 -8.35 -7.72 11.91
N THR A 121 -9.59 -7.43 12.27
CA THR A 121 -10.57 -6.80 11.39
C THR A 121 -10.88 -5.42 11.95
N ILE A 122 -10.69 -4.39 11.13
CA ILE A 122 -10.89 -2.99 11.48
C ILE A 122 -12.12 -2.48 10.72
N PRO A 123 -13.17 -1.99 11.42
CA PRO A 123 -14.46 -1.69 10.80
C PRO A 123 -14.41 -0.53 9.80
N GLY A 124 -13.61 0.50 10.07
CA GLY A 124 -13.56 1.68 9.21
C GLY A 124 -14.84 2.49 9.30
N ASP A 125 -15.32 2.68 10.53
CA ASP A 125 -16.45 3.55 10.88
C ASP A 125 -15.96 4.96 11.22
N PRO A 126 -16.82 5.99 11.07
CA PRO A 126 -16.49 7.35 11.48
C PRO A 126 -16.14 7.46 12.96
N GLY A 127 -14.92 7.92 13.26
CA GLY A 127 -14.45 8.15 14.63
C GLY A 127 -13.63 7.01 15.24
N ASP A 128 -13.41 5.90 14.51
CA ASP A 128 -12.64 4.75 14.98
C ASP A 128 -11.17 5.06 15.30
N GLY A 129 -10.58 6.05 14.62
CA GLY A 129 -9.19 6.42 14.81
C GLY A 129 -8.21 5.30 14.44
N TYR A 130 -7.28 4.99 15.34
CA TYR A 130 -6.22 4.01 15.13
C TYR A 130 -6.33 2.82 16.09
N TYR A 131 -6.08 1.63 15.54
CA TYR A 131 -6.02 0.37 16.26
C TYR A 131 -4.57 -0.08 16.45
N THR A 132 -4.22 -0.51 17.66
CA THR A 132 -2.86 -0.94 17.99
C THR A 132 -2.53 -2.32 17.43
N VAL A 133 -1.34 -2.43 16.83
CA VAL A 133 -0.70 -3.68 16.39
C VAL A 133 0.25 -4.13 17.49
N GLY A 134 -0.10 -5.22 18.18
CA GLY A 134 0.67 -5.76 19.30
C GLY A 134 1.15 -7.19 19.04
N PRO A 135 2.47 -7.48 19.11
CA PRO A 135 3.59 -6.53 19.15
C PRO A 135 3.74 -5.76 17.81
N PRO A 136 4.44 -4.61 17.79
CA PRO A 136 4.74 -3.90 16.54
C PRO A 136 5.45 -4.81 15.55
N GLN A 137 4.95 -4.89 14.32
CA GLN A 137 5.39 -5.88 13.34
C GLN A 137 5.04 -5.46 11.91
N ASN A 138 5.58 -6.17 10.92
CA ASN A 138 5.23 -5.94 9.53
C ASN A 138 3.84 -6.51 9.24
N ILE A 139 3.03 -5.76 8.46
CA ILE A 139 1.76 -6.25 7.93
C ILE A 139 2.02 -6.79 6.53
N LEU A 140 1.66 -8.04 6.30
CA LEU A 140 1.98 -8.76 5.07
C LEU A 140 0.85 -8.68 4.06
N SER A 141 -0.39 -8.75 4.52
CA SER A 141 -1.55 -8.75 3.63
C SER A 141 -2.74 -8.02 4.24
N ALA A 142 -3.58 -7.50 3.35
CA ALA A 142 -4.83 -6.86 3.71
C ALA A 142 -5.96 -7.24 2.75
N ALA A 143 -7.19 -7.24 3.25
CA ALA A 143 -8.40 -7.36 2.44
C ALA A 143 -9.42 -6.36 2.95
N CYS A 144 -9.95 -5.48 2.09
CA CYS A 144 -10.97 -4.51 2.46
C CYS A 144 -12.28 -4.80 1.73
N GLY A 145 -13.42 -4.51 2.36
CA GLY A 145 -14.75 -4.72 1.77
C GLY A 145 -15.50 -5.93 2.33
N PRO A 146 -16.68 -6.24 1.77
CA PRO A 146 -17.49 -7.37 2.23
C PRO A 146 -16.73 -8.69 2.03
N ALA A 147 -16.74 -9.52 3.08
CA ALA A 147 -16.11 -10.84 3.08
C ALA A 147 -16.93 -11.87 2.28
#